data_AF-A0A392UGR4-F1
#
_entry.id   AF-A0A392UGR4-F1
#
_cell.length_a   1.000
_cell.length_b   1.000
_cell.length_c   1.000
_cell.angle_alpha   90.00
_cell.angle_beta   90.00
_cell.angle_gamma   90.00
#
_symmetry.space_group_name_H-M   'P 1'
#
loop_
_entity.id
_entity.type
_entity.pdbx_description
1 polymer ?
#
loop_
_entity_poly.entity_id
_entity_poly.type
_entity_poly.pdbx_seq_one_letter_code
_entity_poly.pdbx_strand_id
1 'polypeptide(L)' 'MSPTLSVKDVTPEESWSGVKSAVHYFRVFGCIAHVHIPDSQRIKLDNKSIVCVHLGVSDESKAYKLYDPVKG' A
#
# COMPACT_ATOMS: atom_id res chain seq x y z
N MET A 1 9.05 29.91 0.61
CA MET A 1 7.87 29.93 1.52
C MET A 1 7.36 28.50 1.60
N SER A 2 7.37 27.88 2.77
CA SER A 2 6.75 26.57 2.98
C SER A 2 5.30 26.79 3.38
N PRO A 3 4.30 26.20 2.71
CA PRO A 3 2.91 26.40 3.08
C PRO A 3 2.67 25.77 4.47
N THR A 4 2.27 26.58 5.45
CA THR A 4 2.03 26.18 6.85
C THR A 4 0.57 25.82 7.14
N LEU A 5 -0.32 25.90 6.15
CA LEU A 5 -1.75 25.65 6.29
C LEU A 5 -2.20 24.51 5.37
N SER A 6 -2.93 23.55 5.94
CA SER A 6 -3.54 22.45 5.19
C SER A 6 -4.61 23.00 4.25
N VAL A 7 -4.41 22.83 2.94
CA VAL A 7 -5.43 23.13 1.92
C VAL A 7 -6.41 21.96 1.89
N LYS A 8 -7.72 22.22 2.00
CA LYS A 8 -8.74 21.17 1.96
C LYS A 8 -8.74 20.50 0.58
N ASP A 9 -8.74 19.17 0.58
CA ASP A 9 -8.89 18.32 -0.61
C ASP A 9 -7.79 18.48 -1.68
N VAL A 10 -6.62 19.01 -1.32
CA VAL A 10 -5.47 19.17 -2.22
C VAL A 10 -4.21 18.63 -1.54
N THR A 11 -3.47 17.76 -2.23
CA THR A 11 -2.19 17.25 -1.71
C THR A 11 -1.10 18.34 -1.80
N PRO A 12 -0.03 18.27 -0.97
CA PRO A 12 1.06 19.24 -1.05
C PRO A 12 1.72 19.33 -2.43
N GLU A 13 1.88 18.19 -3.12
CA GLU A 13 2.46 18.12 -4.46
C GLU A 13 1.58 18.84 -5.48
N GLU A 14 0.26 18.65 -5.41
CA GLU A 14 -0.69 19.34 -6.29
C GLU A 14 -0.70 20.85 -6.04
N SER A 15 -0.60 21.26 -4.77
CA SER A 15 -0.53 22.68 -4.39
C SER A 15 0.75 23.36 -4.89
N TRP A 16 1.86 22.61 -4.96
CA TRP A 16 3.16 23.13 -5.38
C TRP A 16 3.33 23.12 -6.91
N SER A 17 2.96 22.01 -7.56
CA SER A 17 3.17 21.81 -8.99
C SER A 17 2.02 22.36 -9.86
N GLY A 18 0.83 22.56 -9.29
CA GLY A 18 -0.40 22.85 -10.03
C GLY A 18 -0.93 21.66 -10.85
N VAL A 19 -0.31 20.48 -10.72
CA VAL A 19 -0.66 19.26 -11.47
C VAL A 19 -1.32 18.26 -10.53
N LYS A 20 -2.49 17.74 -10.93
CA LYS A 20 -3.19 16.68 -10.18
C LYS A 20 -2.32 15.43 -10.11
N SER A 21 -2.11 14.90 -8.90
CA SER A 21 -1.29 13.70 -8.71
C SER A 21 -2.00 12.48 -9.31
N ALA A 22 -1.31 11.75 -10.18
CA ALA A 22 -1.89 10.63 -10.88
C ALA A 22 -1.93 9.37 -10.00
N VAL A 23 -2.94 9.22 -9.13
CA VAL A 23 -3.02 8.14 -8.13
C VAL A 23 -3.26 6.72 -8.69
N HIS A 24 -3.33 6.53 -10.00
CA HIS A 24 -3.63 5.24 -10.65
C HIS A 24 -2.58 4.15 -10.37
N TYR A 25 -1.34 4.53 -10.00
CA TYR A 25 -0.31 3.59 -9.58
C TYR A 25 -0.51 3.05 -8.16
N PHE A 26 -1.35 3.71 -7.34
CA PHE A 26 -1.73 3.16 -6.06
C PHE A 26 -2.63 1.95 -6.28
N ARG A 27 -2.21 0.84 -5.69
CA ARG A 27 -2.95 -0.41 -5.71
C ARG A 27 -4.27 -0.24 -4.95
N VAL A 28 -5.34 -0.02 -5.72
CA VAL A 28 -6.72 0.06 -5.26
C VAL A 28 -7.12 -1.21 -4.49
N PHE A 29 -8.11 -1.07 -3.60
CA PHE A 29 -8.75 -2.19 -2.91
C PHE A 29 -9.08 -3.33 -3.89
N GLY A 30 -8.83 -4.58 -3.48
CA GLY A 30 -9.11 -5.77 -4.26
C GLY A 30 -8.01 -6.23 -5.22
N CYS A 31 -6.88 -5.50 -5.33
CA CYS A 31 -5.80 -5.93 -6.22
C CYS A 31 -5.00 -7.11 -5.65
N ILE A 32 -4.31 -7.84 -6.52
CA ILE A 32 -3.31 -8.85 -6.12
C ILE A 32 -2.17 -8.16 -5.37
N ALA A 33 -1.73 -8.75 -4.27
CA ALA A 33 -0.60 -8.34 -3.44
C ALA A 33 0.27 -9.55 -3.08
N HIS A 34 1.55 -9.30 -2.77
CA HIS A 34 2.49 -10.33 -2.34
C HIS A 34 3.00 -10.02 -0.93
N VAL A 35 2.72 -10.90 0.02
CA VAL A 35 3.26 -10.83 1.39
C VAL A 35 4.60 -11.51 1.43
N HIS A 36 5.65 -10.81 1.84
CA HIS A 36 6.96 -11.42 2.02
C HIS A 36 6.94 -12.46 3.15
N ILE A 37 7.48 -13.65 2.88
CA ILE A 37 7.72 -14.66 3.91
C ILE A 37 9.17 -14.50 4.40
N PRO A 38 9.43 -14.30 5.70
CA PRO A 38 10.78 -14.19 6.24
C PRO A 38 11.65 -15.41 5.91
N ASP A 39 12.95 -15.20 5.70
CA ASP A 39 13.88 -16.31 5.40
C ASP A 39 13.92 -17.36 6.52
N SER A 40 13.71 -16.96 7.78
CA SER A 40 13.63 -17.90 8.92
C SER A 40 12.46 -18.87 8.85
N GLN A 41 11.45 -18.59 8.02
CA GLN A 41 10.27 -19.43 7.81
C GLN A 41 10.35 -20.22 6.49
N ARG A 42 11.50 -20.24 5.82
CA ARG A 42 11.70 -20.86 4.51
C ARG A 42 12.95 -21.73 4.46
N ILE A 43 12.88 -22.80 3.67
CA ILE A 43 14.05 -23.56 3.23
C ILE A 43 14.41 -23.21 1.77
N LYS A 44 15.53 -23.76 1.30
CA LYS A 44 16.02 -23.52 -0.07
C LYS A 44 14.95 -23.96 -1.08
N LEU A 45 14.64 -23.08 -2.04
CA LEU A 45 13.64 -23.23 -3.10
C LEU A 45 12.17 -23.03 -2.69
N ASP A 46 11.88 -22.68 -1.43
CA ASP A 46 10.52 -22.28 -1.05
C ASP A 46 10.12 -20.95 -1.69
N ASN A 47 8.81 -20.77 -1.90
CA ASN A 47 8.22 -19.52 -2.35
C ASN A 47 8.57 -18.36 -1.41
N LYS A 48 9.03 -17.22 -1.94
CA LYS A 48 9.41 -16.05 -1.13
C LYS A 48 8.23 -15.19 -0.65
N SER A 49 7.03 -15.48 -1.13
CA SER A 49 5.84 -14.66 -0.85
C SER A 49 4.55 -15.46 -0.93
N ILE A 50 3.52 -14.98 -0.23
CA ILE A 50 2.13 -15.43 -0.35
C ILE A 50 1.36 -14.46 -1.25
N VAL A 51 0.53 -14.99 -2.15
CA VAL A 51 -0.39 -14.19 -2.96
C VAL A 51 -1.64 -13.87 -2.13
N CYS A 52 -1.98 -12.59 -2.03
CA CYS A 52 -3.10 -12.10 -1.24
C CYS A 52 -3.90 -11.06 -2.02
N VAL A 53 -5.06 -10.69 -1.48
CA VAL A 53 -5.88 -9.56 -1.93
C VAL A 53 -5.62 -8.37 -1.02
N HIS A 54 -5.32 -7.19 -1.60
CA HIS A 54 -5.13 -5.95 -0.85
C HIS A 54 -6.46 -5.36 -0.39
N LEU A 55 -6.67 -5.23 0.92
CA LEU A 55 -7.89 -4.67 1.51
C LEU A 55 -7.72 -3.22 1.99
N GLY A 56 -6.52 -2.63 1.88
CA GLY A 56 -6.24 -1.26 2.28
C GLY A 56 -5.17 -1.16 3.35
N VAL A 57 -5.23 -0.09 4.14
CA VAL A 57 -4.25 0.24 5.20
C VAL A 57 -4.93 0.13 6.58
N SER A 58 -4.16 -0.23 7.61
CA SER A 58 -4.63 -0.25 9.01
C SER A 58 -4.89 1.18 9.50
N ASP A 59 -5.94 1.34 10.30
CA ASP A 59 -6.29 2.64 10.88
C ASP A 59 -5.42 2.93 12.12
N GLU A 60 -4.86 1.87 12.71
CA GLU A 60 -4.08 1.87 13.93
C GLU A 60 -2.56 1.87 13.69
N SER A 61 -2.13 1.55 12.46
CA SER A 61 -0.72 1.36 12.13
C SER A 61 -0.42 1.64 10.66
N LYS A 62 0.87 1.85 10.34
CA LYS A 62 1.36 2.00 8.96
C LYS A 62 1.47 0.64 8.22
N ALA A 63 0.58 -0.30 8.52
CA ALA A 63 0.56 -1.64 7.94
C ALA A 63 -0.53 -1.77 6.87
N TYR A 64 -0.31 -2.67 5.91
CA TYR A 64 -1.33 -3.04 4.92
C TYR A 64 -2.23 -4.15 5.46
N LYS A 65 -3.54 -4.05 5.20
CA LYS A 65 -4.54 -5.10 5.43
C LYS A 65 -4.58 -5.99 4.19
N LEU A 66 -4.29 -7.28 4.36
CA LEU A 66 -4.18 -8.27 3.28
C LEU A 66 -5.01 -9.51 3.61
N TYR A 67 -5.70 -10.08 2.62
CA TYR A 67 -6.49 -11.31 2.78
C TYR A 67 -5.89 -12.44 1.95
N ASP A 68 -5.66 -13.58 2.57
CA ASP A 68 -5.22 -14.82 1.92
C ASP A 68 -6.46 -15.69 1.63
N PRO A 69 -6.92 -15.78 0.37
CA PRO A 69 -8.13 -16.54 0.02
C PRO A 69 -7.95 -18.06 0.15
N VAL A 70 -6.73 -18.55 0.32
CA VAL A 70 -6.45 -19.99 0.49
C VAL A 70 -6.55 -20.41 1.96
N LYS A 71 -6.41 -19.45 2.89
CA LYS A 71 -6.48 -19.69 4.34
C LYS A 71 -7.79 -19.23 4.99
N GLY A 72 -8.64 -18.53 4.22
CA GLY A 72 -9.87 -17.91 4.69
C GLY A 72 -11.11 -18.81 4.60
#